data_AF-A0A432GYT6-F1
#
_entry.id   AF-A0A432GYT6-F1
#
_cell.length_a   1.000
_cell.length_b   1.000
_cell.length_c   1.000
_cell.angle_alpha   90.00
_cell.angle_beta   90.00
_cell.angle_gamma   90.00
#
_symmetry.space_group_name_H-M   'P 1'
#
loop_
_entity.id
_entity.type
_entity.pdbx_description
1 polymer ?
#
loop_
_entity_poly.entity_id
_entity_poly.type
_entity_poly.pdbx_seq_one_letter_code
_entity_poly.pdbx_strand_id
1 'polypeptide(L)'
;MRTIIDEVAPSSLRPVFKKVFTSLQRGKVLESYQYLDAYYLLSVDGTGLFSSNTVHCAQCCTKTNRAGKITYYHQLLAAVIVHPDQREVIPLAPEPITRQDGATKNDCERNAAKRLLPAVRRGTPPSQAHRR
;
A
#
# COMPACT_ATOMS: atom_id res chain seq x y z
N MET A 1 -11.93 -20.43 1.26
CA MET A 1 -11.54 -19.06 0.86
C MET A 1 -10.13 -18.97 0.26
N ARG A 2 -9.17 -19.81 0.69
CA ARG A 2 -7.75 -19.82 0.27
C ARG A 2 -7.42 -20.33 -1.15
N THR A 3 -8.38 -20.66 -2.00
CA THR A 3 -8.08 -21.18 -3.36
C THR A 3 -8.67 -20.33 -4.48
N ILE A 4 -9.66 -19.49 -4.19
CA ILE A 4 -10.41 -18.78 -5.23
C ILE A 4 -9.66 -17.54 -5.72
N ILE A 5 -8.85 -16.92 -4.86
CA ILE A 5 -8.21 -15.61 -5.14
C ILE A 5 -6.69 -15.76 -5.32
N ASP A 6 -6.12 -16.94 -5.09
CA ASP A 6 -4.66 -17.15 -5.15
C ASP A 6 -4.11 -17.06 -6.59
N GLU A 7 -4.91 -17.40 -7.59
CA GLU A 7 -4.55 -17.27 -9.02
C GLU A 7 -4.69 -15.83 -9.55
N VAL A 8 -5.32 -14.95 -8.77
CA VAL A 8 -5.61 -13.59 -9.18
C VAL A 8 -4.44 -12.69 -8.81
N ALA A 9 -3.80 -12.09 -9.82
CA ALA A 9 -2.71 -11.14 -9.60
C ALA A 9 -3.17 -9.99 -8.68
N PRO A 10 -2.46 -9.66 -7.59
CA PRO A 10 -2.90 -8.62 -6.64
C PRO A 10 -3.13 -7.24 -7.29
N SER A 11 -2.43 -6.95 -8.39
CA SER A 11 -2.61 -5.74 -9.20
C SER A 11 -4.04 -5.57 -9.74
N SER A 12 -4.76 -6.67 -9.98
CA SER A 12 -6.15 -6.68 -10.45
C SER A 12 -7.15 -6.14 -9.41
N LEU A 13 -6.76 -6.05 -8.13
CA LEU A 13 -7.59 -5.47 -7.07
C LEU A 13 -7.42 -3.95 -6.96
N ARG A 14 -6.37 -3.37 -7.55
CA ARG A 14 -6.13 -1.91 -7.53
C ARG A 14 -7.29 -1.07 -8.07
N PRO A 15 -8.01 -1.48 -9.14
CA PRO A 15 -9.18 -0.74 -9.63
C PRO A 15 -10.29 -0.57 -8.59
N VAL A 16 -10.41 -1.46 -7.60
CA VAL A 16 -11.41 -1.33 -6.52
C VAL A 16 -11.13 -0.09 -5.68
N PHE A 17 -9.88 0.10 -5.25
CA PHE A 17 -9.45 1.31 -4.55
C PHE A 17 -9.67 2.57 -5.40
N LYS A 18 -9.37 2.50 -6.70
CA LYS A 18 -9.61 3.61 -7.63
C LYS A 18 -11.09 3.99 -7.74
N LYS A 19 -12.00 3.02 -7.72
CA LYS A 19 -13.45 3.28 -7.74
C LYS A 19 -13.89 4.06 -6.49
N VAL A 20 -13.46 3.63 -5.30
CA VAL A 20 -13.76 4.34 -4.05
C VAL A 20 -13.22 5.77 -4.12
N PHE A 21 -11.96 5.93 -4.53
CA PHE A 21 -11.33 7.24 -4.67
C PHE A 21 -12.06 8.16 -5.67
N THR A 22 -12.50 7.61 -6.80
CA THR A 22 -13.26 8.36 -7.83
C THR A 22 -14.61 8.84 -7.28
N SER A 23 -15.28 8.02 -6.47
CA SER A 23 -16.53 8.42 -5.81
C SER A 23 -16.31 9.59 -4.84
N LEU A 24 -15.23 9.54 -4.05
CA LEU A 24 -14.85 10.63 -3.14
C LEU A 24 -14.52 11.92 -3.90
N GLN A 25 -13.83 11.80 -5.03
CA GLN A 25 -13.53 12.94 -5.90
C GLN A 25 -14.81 13.59 -6.45
N ARG A 26 -15.75 12.79 -6.98
CA ARG A 26 -17.01 13.30 -7.53
C ARG A 26 -17.90 13.93 -6.46
N GLY A 27 -17.88 13.38 -5.25
CA GLY A 27 -18.57 13.93 -4.10
C GLY A 27 -17.88 15.14 -3.45
N LYS A 28 -16.79 15.64 -4.03
CA LYS A 28 -15.96 16.74 -3.50
C LYS A 28 -15.36 16.50 -2.11
N VAL A 29 -15.39 15.26 -1.62
CA VAL A 29 -14.82 14.90 -0.30
C VAL A 29 -13.31 15.16 -0.27
N LEU A 30 -12.61 14.97 -1.40
CA LEU A 30 -11.17 15.23 -1.46
C LEU A 30 -10.82 16.71 -1.22
N GLU A 31 -11.73 17.66 -1.51
CA GLU A 31 -11.47 19.08 -1.29
C GLU A 31 -11.25 19.38 0.21
N SER A 32 -11.96 18.68 1.10
CA SER A 32 -11.81 18.84 2.56
C SER A 32 -10.54 18.19 3.14
N TYR A 33 -9.75 17.52 2.30
CA TYR A 33 -8.45 16.91 2.66
C TYR A 33 -7.26 17.67 2.07
N GLN A 34 -7.52 18.76 1.35
CA GLN A 34 -6.46 19.65 0.86
C GLN A 34 -5.76 20.34 2.02
N TYR A 35 -4.43 20.35 2.02
CA TYR A 35 -3.57 20.90 3.05
C TYR A 35 -2.30 21.45 2.41
N LEU A 36 -1.83 22.62 2.88
CA LEU A 36 -0.72 23.40 2.31
C LEU A 36 -0.85 23.58 0.79
N ASP A 37 -1.28 24.76 0.31
CA ASP A 37 -1.35 25.05 -1.12
C ASP A 37 -2.04 23.96 -1.96
N ALA A 38 -3.19 23.47 -1.49
CA ALA A 38 -4.00 22.44 -2.15
C ALA A 38 -3.34 21.04 -2.32
N TYR A 39 -2.23 20.74 -1.65
CA TYR A 39 -1.66 19.39 -1.63
C TYR A 39 -2.46 18.43 -0.73
N TYR A 40 -2.14 17.13 -0.80
CA TYR A 40 -2.69 16.12 0.12
C TYR A 40 -1.56 15.60 1.01
N LEU A 41 -1.81 15.46 2.31
CA LEU A 41 -0.88 14.76 3.19
C LEU A 41 -1.03 13.25 2.99
N LEU A 42 0.07 12.61 2.57
CA LEU A 42 0.14 11.16 2.41
C LEU A 42 0.95 10.55 3.54
N SER A 43 0.29 9.78 4.41
CA SER A 43 0.96 8.98 5.42
C SER A 43 1.22 7.57 4.90
N VAL A 44 2.42 7.05 5.15
CA VAL A 44 2.87 5.74 4.65
C VAL A 44 3.56 4.99 5.78
N ASP A 45 3.14 3.75 6.02
CA ASP A 45 3.72 2.91 7.07
C ASP A 45 3.72 1.42 6.71
N GLY A 46 4.70 0.68 7.24
CA GLY A 46 4.85 -0.76 7.05
C GLY A 46 4.05 -1.55 8.07
N THR A 47 3.10 -2.37 7.62
CA THR A 47 2.24 -3.17 8.50
C THR A 47 2.35 -4.67 8.23
N GLY A 48 2.24 -5.48 9.28
CA GLY A 48 2.27 -6.95 9.21
C GLY A 48 0.90 -7.52 8.88
N LEU A 49 0.82 -8.34 7.83
CA LEU A 49 -0.42 -9.01 7.41
C LEU A 49 -0.48 -10.47 7.90
N PHE A 50 0.66 -11.16 7.89
CA PHE A 50 0.74 -12.58 8.20
C PHE A 50 2.10 -12.95 8.80
N SER A 51 2.12 -13.92 9.72
CA SER A 51 3.35 -14.50 10.28
C SER A 51 3.11 -15.96 10.67
N SER A 52 4.03 -16.85 10.30
CA SER A 52 4.00 -18.26 10.68
C SER A 52 5.40 -18.86 10.70
N ASN A 53 5.57 -19.95 11.45
CA ASN A 53 6.80 -20.76 11.41
C ASN A 53 6.70 -21.97 10.48
N THR A 54 5.51 -22.26 9.94
CA THR A 54 5.25 -23.48 9.17
C THR A 54 4.56 -23.20 7.84
N VAL A 55 3.53 -22.34 7.85
CA VAL A 55 2.77 -21.97 6.65
C VAL A 55 3.50 -20.88 5.89
N HIS A 56 3.77 -21.11 4.61
CA HIS A 56 4.57 -20.21 3.78
C HIS A 56 4.19 -20.31 2.29
N CYS A 57 4.60 -19.31 1.52
CA CYS A 57 4.54 -19.31 0.06
C CYS A 57 5.81 -18.69 -0.53
N ALA A 58 5.98 -18.75 -1.85
CA ALA A 58 7.15 -18.21 -2.55
C ALA A 58 7.37 -16.70 -2.31
N GLN A 59 6.31 -15.95 -2.01
CA GLN A 59 6.35 -14.49 -1.83
C GLN A 59 6.63 -14.06 -0.38
N CYS A 60 6.64 -15.00 0.58
CA CYS A 60 6.91 -14.70 1.98
C CYS A 60 8.31 -14.10 2.15
N CYS A 61 8.42 -13.05 2.95
CA CYS A 61 9.70 -12.66 3.55
C CYS A 61 10.06 -13.64 4.66
N THR A 62 11.37 -13.82 4.90
CA THR A 62 11.87 -14.79 5.89
C THR A 62 12.82 -14.14 6.88
N LYS A 63 12.65 -14.43 8.17
CA LYS A 63 13.65 -14.09 9.20
C LYS A 63 14.02 -15.32 10.01
N THR A 64 15.29 -15.46 10.32
CA THR A 64 15.82 -16.55 11.15
C THR A 64 16.23 -15.97 12.50
N ASN A 65 15.73 -16.55 13.60
CA ASN A 65 16.11 -16.12 14.94
C ASN A 65 17.48 -16.72 15.34
N ARG A 66 18.01 -16.33 16.52
CA ARG A 66 19.29 -16.83 17.03
C ARG A 66 19.33 -18.35 17.24
N ALA A 67 18.16 -18.98 17.44
CA ALA A 67 18.04 -20.43 17.60
C ALA A 67 17.89 -21.17 16.26
N GLY A 68 18.04 -20.49 15.12
CA GLY A 68 17.91 -21.08 13.78
C GLY A 68 16.47 -21.28 13.29
N LYS A 69 15.46 -20.85 14.05
CA LYS A 69 14.05 -20.99 13.66
C LYS A 69 13.67 -19.94 12.63
N ILE A 70 13.12 -20.41 11.50
CA ILE A 70 12.63 -19.55 10.42
C ILE A 70 11.20 -19.10 10.72
N THR A 71 10.93 -17.82 10.45
CA THR A 71 9.59 -17.23 10.44
C THR A 71 9.33 -16.65 9.06
N TYR A 72 8.24 -17.08 8.46
CA TYR A 72 7.70 -16.60 7.19
C TYR A 72 6.65 -15.52 7.48
N TYR A 73 6.69 -14.42 6.76
CA TYR A 73 5.77 -13.33 6.99
C TYR A 73 5.46 -12.54 5.73
N HIS A 74 4.28 -11.91 5.71
CA HIS A 74 3.90 -10.92 4.72
C HIS A 74 3.72 -9.56 5.40
N GLN A 75 4.28 -8.54 4.75
CA GLN A 75 4.08 -7.15 5.12
C GLN A 75 3.50 -6.38 3.94
N LEU A 76 2.80 -5.29 4.25
CA LEU A 76 2.30 -4.33 3.29
C LEU A 76 2.85 -2.95 3.66
N LEU A 77 3.18 -2.15 2.66
CA LEU A 77 3.33 -0.72 2.80
C LEU A 77 1.97 -0.07 2.55
N ALA A 78 1.33 0.40 3.62
CA ALA A 78 0.04 1.07 3.55
C ALA A 78 0.23 2.55 3.20
N ALA A 79 -0.70 3.11 2.42
CA ALA A 79 -0.76 4.54 2.12
C ALA A 79 -2.16 5.08 2.37
N VAL A 80 -2.25 6.18 3.10
CA VAL A 80 -3.51 6.82 3.50
C VAL A 80 -3.40 8.33 3.34
N ILE A 81 -4.43 8.96 2.79
CA ILE A 81 -4.56 10.41 2.80
C ILE A 81 -5.15 10.83 4.14
N VAL A 82 -4.52 11.79 4.78
CA VAL A 82 -4.86 12.30 6.10
C VAL A 82 -5.01 13.82 6.08
N HIS A 83 -5.65 14.38 7.09
CA HIS A 83 -5.70 15.82 7.33
C HIS A 83 -5.81 16.05 8.85
N PRO A 84 -5.08 17.01 9.45
CA PRO A 84 -5.06 17.20 10.90
C PRO A 84 -6.46 17.46 11.50
N ASP A 85 -7.34 18.13 10.75
CA ASP A 85 -8.71 18.45 11.18
C ASP A 85 -9.76 17.39 10.79
N GLN A 86 -9.36 16.27 10.17
CA GLN A 86 -10.26 15.18 9.80
C GLN A 86 -10.00 13.95 10.67
N ARG A 87 -11.06 13.35 11.22
CA ARG A 87 -10.94 12.12 12.03
C ARG A 87 -10.80 10.88 11.15
N GLU A 88 -11.48 10.89 10.01
CA GLU A 88 -11.43 9.83 9.02
C GLU A 88 -10.17 9.94 8.14
N VAL A 89 -9.79 8.81 7.56
CA VAL A 89 -8.67 8.73 6.61
C VAL A 89 -9.14 8.07 5.32
N ILE A 90 -8.51 8.41 4.20
CA ILE A 90 -8.86 7.84 2.90
C ILE A 90 -7.77 6.84 2.50
N PRO A 91 -8.05 5.52 2.56
CA PRO A 91 -7.06 4.52 2.19
C PRO A 91 -6.85 4.44 0.68
N LEU A 92 -5.59 4.34 0.29
CA LEU A 92 -5.18 4.04 -1.08
C LEU A 92 -4.78 2.56 -1.21
N ALA A 93 -4.60 2.10 -2.44
CA ALA A 93 -4.12 0.73 -2.67
C ALA A 93 -2.74 0.54 -2.03
N PRO A 94 -2.56 -0.44 -1.13
CA PRO A 94 -1.27 -0.70 -0.50
C PRO A 94 -0.30 -1.38 -1.48
N GLU A 95 0.99 -1.36 -1.14
CA GLU A 95 2.03 -2.05 -1.88
C GLU A 95 2.58 -3.24 -1.08
N PRO A 96 2.52 -4.48 -1.60
CA PRO A 96 3.12 -5.62 -0.91
C PRO A 96 4.63 -5.49 -0.73
N ILE A 97 5.10 -5.83 0.47
CA ILE A 97 6.52 -6.04 0.79
C ILE A 97 6.73 -7.55 0.79
N THR A 98 7.12 -8.06 -0.37
CA THR A 98 7.27 -9.50 -0.63
C THR A 98 8.60 -9.76 -1.29
N ARG A 99 9.15 -10.96 -1.08
CA ARG A 99 10.27 -11.43 -1.90
C ARG A 99 9.87 -11.35 -3.38
N GLN A 100 10.64 -10.57 -4.13
CA GLN A 100 10.45 -10.43 -5.57
C GLN A 100 11.15 -11.59 -6.27
N ASP A 101 10.64 -11.96 -7.43
CA ASP A 101 11.20 -13.07 -8.20
C ASP A 101 12.67 -12.78 -8.58
N GLY A 102 13.53 -13.79 -8.46
CA GLY A 102 14.98 -13.65 -8.65
C GLY A 102 15.75 -12.88 -7.57
N ALA A 103 15.09 -12.35 -6.53
CA ALA A 103 15.78 -11.61 -5.46
C ALA A 103 16.39 -12.54 -4.40
N THR A 104 17.68 -12.35 -4.10
CA THR A 104 18.39 -13.10 -3.04
C THR A 104 18.11 -12.57 -1.63
N LYS A 105 17.45 -11.41 -1.51
CA LYS A 105 17.16 -10.72 -0.24
C LYS A 105 15.66 -10.46 -0.09
N ASN A 106 15.21 -10.32 1.16
CA ASN A 106 13.86 -9.83 1.45
C ASN A 106 13.68 -8.42 0.87
N ASP A 107 12.44 -8.11 0.50
CA ASP A 107 12.07 -6.74 0.15
C ASP A 107 11.93 -5.85 1.40
N CYS A 108 11.81 -4.55 1.20
CA CYS A 108 11.66 -3.58 2.30
C CYS A 108 10.75 -2.41 1.93
N GLU A 109 10.38 -1.63 2.95
CA GLU A 109 9.54 -0.43 2.86
C GLU A 109 10.08 0.55 1.82
N ARG A 110 11.39 0.76 1.78
CA ARG A 110 12.04 1.68 0.83
C ARG A 110 11.81 1.26 -0.62
N ASN A 111 11.91 -0.03 -0.91
CA ASN A 111 11.71 -0.54 -2.27
C ASN A 111 10.23 -0.57 -2.64
N ALA A 112 9.35 -0.94 -1.71
CA ALA A 112 7.91 -0.82 -1.89
C ALA A 112 7.49 0.63 -2.14
N ALA A 113 8.07 1.61 -1.44
CA ALA A 113 7.78 3.03 -1.65
C ALA A 113 8.11 3.50 -3.08
N LYS A 114 9.21 2.98 -3.68
CA LYS A 114 9.55 3.26 -5.08
C LYS A 114 8.49 2.79 -6.07
N ARG A 115 7.71 1.77 -5.73
CA ARG A 115 6.58 1.26 -6.54
C ARG A 115 5.27 1.99 -6.20
N LEU A 116 5.03 2.22 -4.91
CA LEU A 116 3.82 2.82 -4.37
C LEU A 116 3.66 4.28 -4.80
N LEU A 117 4.67 5.13 -4.59
CA LEU A 117 4.54 6.58 -4.81
C LEU A 117 4.23 6.94 -6.28
N PRO A 118 4.89 6.34 -7.30
CA PRO A 118 4.49 6.57 -8.68
C PRO A 118 3.09 6.04 -9.00
N ALA A 119 2.68 4.92 -8.39
CA ALA A 119 1.34 4.37 -8.60
C ALA A 119 0.25 5.26 -8.00
N VAL A 120 0.47 5.80 -6.80
CA VAL A 120 -0.38 6.82 -6.17
C VAL A 120 -0.45 8.03 -7.10
N ARG A 121 0.68 8.61 -7.50
CA ARG A 121 0.69 9.79 -8.38
C ARG A 121 -0.06 9.61 -9.70
N ARG A 122 -0.08 8.40 -10.28
CA ARG A 122 -0.86 8.09 -11.49
C ARG A 122 -2.36 7.87 -11.20
N GLY A 123 -2.70 7.38 -10.01
CA GLY A 123 -4.06 7.07 -9.59
C GLY A 123 -4.82 8.27 -9.04
N THR A 124 -4.10 9.27 -8.54
CA THR A 124 -4.64 10.48 -7.92
C THR A 124 -4.54 11.67 -8.90
N PRO A 125 -5.58 12.49 -9.08
CA PRO A 125 -5.46 13.74 -9.82
C PRO A 125 -4.41 14.65 -9.17
N PRO A 126 -3.66 15.43 -9.96
CA PRO A 126 -2.79 16.46 -9.39
C PRO A 126 -3.62 17.47 -8.58
N SER A 127 -3.06 17.94 -7.47
CA SER A 127 -3.59 19.10 -6.77
C SER A 127 -3.71 20.27 -7.74
N GLN A 128 -4.79 21.07 -7.63
CA GLN A 128 -5.00 22.23 -8.50
C GLN A 128 -3.97 23.36 -8.26
N ALA A 129 -3.05 23.17 -7.31
CA ALA A 129 -1.96 24.07 -6.94
C ALA A 129 -1.07 24.52 -8.12
N HIS A 130 -0.86 23.64 -9.11
CA HIS A 130 0.02 23.91 -10.25
C HIS A 130 -0.66 24.60 -11.46
N ARG A 131 -1.88 25.11 -11.31
CA ARG A 131 -2.59 25.83 -12.38
C ARG A 131 -2.63 27.35 -12.19
N ARG A 132 -1.70 27.91 -11.41
CA ARG A 132 -1.50 29.36 -11.27
C ARG A 132 -0.06 29.71 -11.61
#